data_AF-A0A8T9VIH3-F1
#
_entry.id   AF-A0A8T9VIH3-F1
#
_cell.length_a   1.000
_cell.length_b   1.000
_cell.length_c   1.000
_cell.angle_alpha   90.00
_cell.angle_beta   90.00
_cell.angle_gamma   90.00
#
_symmetry.space_group_name_H-M   'P 1'
#
loop_
_entity.id
_entity.type
_entity.pdbx_description
1 polymer ?
#
loop_
_entity_poly.entity_id
_entity_poly.type
_entity_poly.pdbx_seq_one_letter_code
_entity_poly.pdbx_strand_id
1 'polypeptide(L)'
;MNRYRKHLKIHQSEVDNLGLYNIYNKIREKVDVNIYEMNLSREDNEIITTPGKIELRFCQELSWESIARTLSIISEIDNNAHHEITVEMPYSEIERYEKEGYVLVSYGKKEGDLYRVIFEIPFSRTSALKKFALSIYNSKNNEVKDVVWNGGNKRIATLYEELNQYGWKLQKLQLMGEKDIRIEITDKTSQNKEIDKIIEKKIN
;
A
#
# COMPACT_ATOMS: atom_id res chain seq x y z
N MET A 1 -28.41 8.02 -7.36
CA MET A 1 -27.87 7.68 -8.70
C MET A 1 -27.20 6.32 -8.62
N ASN A 2 -27.74 5.31 -9.30
CA ASN A 2 -27.09 3.99 -9.38
C ASN A 2 -25.82 4.11 -10.24
N ARG A 3 -24.65 4.19 -9.60
CA ARG A 3 -23.39 4.00 -10.33
C ARG A 3 -23.36 2.57 -10.83
N TYR A 4 -23.42 2.38 -12.14
CA TYR A 4 -23.36 1.06 -12.76
C TYR A 4 -22.00 0.42 -12.42
N ARG A 5 -22.01 -0.53 -11.48
CA ARG A 5 -20.81 -1.26 -11.07
C ARG A 5 -20.49 -2.31 -12.11
N LYS A 6 -19.36 -2.17 -12.80
CA LYS A 6 -18.86 -3.21 -13.71
C LYS A 6 -17.88 -4.10 -12.95
N HIS A 7 -17.98 -5.41 -13.18
CA HIS A 7 -17.11 -6.41 -12.57
C HIS A 7 -16.37 -7.17 -13.67
N LEU A 8 -15.03 -7.12 -13.59
CA LEU A 8 -14.11 -7.79 -14.48
C LEU A 8 -13.37 -8.86 -13.68
N LYS A 9 -13.18 -10.01 -14.30
CA LYS A 9 -12.28 -11.06 -13.82
C LYS A 9 -11.14 -11.16 -14.81
N ILE A 10 -9.92 -10.98 -14.34
CA ILE A 10 -8.71 -11.02 -15.16
C ILE A 10 -7.82 -12.14 -14.62
N HIS A 11 -7.16 -12.87 -15.50
CA HIS A 11 -6.26 -13.94 -15.09
C HIS A 11 -4.92 -13.35 -14.62
N GLN A 12 -4.28 -13.93 -13.61
CA GLN A 12 -3.00 -13.42 -13.08
C GLN A 12 -1.94 -13.30 -14.18
N SER A 13 -1.87 -14.28 -15.09
CA SER A 13 -0.92 -14.24 -16.23
C SER A 13 -1.12 -13.05 -17.17
N GLU A 14 -2.34 -12.52 -17.30
CA GLU A 14 -2.56 -11.30 -18.12
C GLU A 14 -1.94 -10.09 -17.44
N VAL A 15 -2.04 -10.02 -16.10
CA VAL A 15 -1.40 -8.97 -15.30
C VAL A 15 0.11 -9.10 -15.39
N ASP A 16 0.65 -10.31 -15.24
CA ASP A 16 2.09 -10.56 -15.32
C ASP A 16 2.66 -10.27 -16.72
N ASN A 17 1.91 -10.56 -17.79
CA ASN A 17 2.36 -10.36 -19.17
C ASN A 17 2.27 -8.89 -19.62
N LEU A 18 1.19 -8.19 -19.27
CA LEU A 18 0.95 -6.83 -19.74
C LEU A 18 1.41 -5.75 -18.76
N GLY A 19 1.49 -6.07 -17.47
CA GLY A 19 1.66 -5.11 -16.39
C GLY A 19 0.36 -4.38 -16.04
N LEU A 20 0.18 -4.11 -14.76
CA LEU A 20 -1.01 -3.46 -14.20
C LEU A 20 -1.25 -2.07 -14.79
N TYR A 21 -0.17 -1.31 -15.03
CA TYR A 21 -0.29 0.05 -15.57
C TYR A 21 -0.86 0.05 -17.00
N ASN A 22 -0.47 -0.91 -17.83
CA ASN A 22 -0.97 -1.03 -19.19
C ASN A 22 -2.44 -1.47 -19.22
N ILE A 23 -2.81 -2.41 -18.33
CA ILE A 23 -4.21 -2.80 -18.14
C ILE A 23 -5.06 -1.59 -17.72
N TYR A 24 -4.58 -0.81 -16.76
CA TYR A 24 -5.22 0.43 -16.33
C TYR A 24 -5.39 1.41 -17.50
N ASN A 25 -4.34 1.65 -18.29
CA ASN A 25 -4.40 2.58 -19.42
C ASN A 25 -5.41 2.12 -20.50
N LYS A 26 -5.43 0.83 -20.84
CA LYS A 26 -6.42 0.26 -21.78
C LYS A 26 -7.86 0.51 -21.32
N ILE A 27 -8.13 0.43 -20.02
CA ILE A 27 -9.45 0.74 -19.45
C ILE A 27 -9.70 2.25 -19.52
N ARG A 28 -8.73 3.07 -19.12
CA ARG A 28 -8.83 4.52 -19.07
C ARG A 28 -9.10 5.15 -20.45
N GLU A 29 -8.58 4.55 -21.51
CA GLU A 29 -8.87 4.96 -22.90
C GLU A 29 -10.34 4.80 -23.30
N LYS A 30 -11.11 3.98 -22.57
CA LYS A 30 -12.53 3.70 -22.84
C LYS A 30 -13.47 4.42 -21.88
N VAL A 31 -13.01 4.76 -20.67
CA VAL A 31 -13.81 5.39 -19.63
C VAL A 31 -12.91 6.16 -18.68
N ASP A 32 -13.28 7.39 -18.33
CA ASP A 32 -12.47 8.18 -17.42
C ASP A 32 -12.55 7.63 -15.99
N VAL A 33 -11.48 6.97 -15.56
CA VAL A 33 -11.34 6.34 -14.24
C VAL A 33 -9.92 6.47 -13.69
N ASN A 34 -9.82 6.47 -12.37
CA ASN A 34 -8.58 6.45 -11.61
C ASN A 34 -8.54 5.23 -10.69
N ILE A 35 -7.35 4.81 -10.31
CA ILE A 35 -7.17 3.77 -9.30
C ILE A 35 -7.61 4.36 -7.95
N TYR A 36 -8.61 3.72 -7.35
CA TYR A 36 -9.15 4.10 -6.06
C TYR A 36 -8.57 3.25 -4.94
N GLU A 37 -8.45 1.95 -5.17
CA GLU A 37 -7.93 0.99 -4.19
C GLU A 37 -7.26 -0.18 -4.91
N MET A 38 -6.14 -0.64 -4.38
CA MET A 38 -5.48 -1.87 -4.78
C MET A 38 -5.21 -2.72 -3.54
N ASN A 39 -5.52 -4.01 -3.63
CA ASN A 39 -5.25 -4.99 -2.57
C ASN A 39 -4.27 -6.04 -3.07
N LEU A 40 -3.16 -6.19 -2.37
CA LEU A 40 -2.15 -7.22 -2.57
C LEU A 40 -2.13 -8.18 -1.39
N SER A 41 -1.89 -9.45 -1.65
CA SER A 41 -1.69 -10.46 -0.60
C SER A 41 -0.45 -11.29 -0.84
N ARG A 42 0.13 -11.75 0.27
CA ARG A 42 1.21 -12.73 0.31
C ARG A 42 1.02 -13.60 1.55
N GLU A 43 0.62 -14.85 1.36
CA GLU A 43 0.23 -15.73 2.47
C GLU A 43 -0.89 -15.06 3.29
N ASP A 44 -0.72 -14.92 4.61
CA ASP A 44 -1.68 -14.25 5.52
C ASP A 44 -1.42 -12.73 5.66
N ASN A 45 -0.54 -12.17 4.83
CA ASN A 45 -0.20 -10.75 4.83
C ASN A 45 -0.97 -9.98 3.76
N GLU A 46 -1.31 -8.73 4.05
CA GLU A 46 -2.09 -7.87 3.16
C GLU A 46 -1.48 -6.47 3.07
N ILE A 47 -1.48 -5.91 1.85
CA ILE A 47 -1.21 -4.50 1.59
C ILE A 47 -2.41 -3.93 0.85
N ILE A 48 -3.09 -2.96 1.47
CA ILE A 48 -4.16 -2.20 0.81
C ILE A 48 -3.63 -0.80 0.55
N THR A 49 -3.75 -0.31 -0.67
CA THR A 49 -3.34 1.04 -1.01
C THR A 49 -4.42 1.82 -1.71
N THR A 50 -4.51 3.10 -1.36
CA THR A 50 -5.31 4.16 -1.97
C THR A 50 -4.37 5.31 -2.36
N PRO A 51 -4.84 6.34 -3.08
CA PRO A 51 -3.96 7.45 -3.44
C PRO A 51 -3.32 8.23 -2.28
N GLY A 52 -3.88 8.16 -1.07
CA GLY A 52 -3.35 8.88 0.10
C GLY A 52 -2.76 8.00 1.20
N LYS A 53 -2.97 6.69 1.13
CA LYS A 53 -2.66 5.77 2.24
C LYS A 53 -2.25 4.38 1.75
N ILE A 54 -1.30 3.76 2.45
CA ILE A 54 -1.03 2.32 2.40
C ILE A 54 -1.31 1.74 3.79
N GLU A 55 -2.15 0.71 3.87
CA GLU A 55 -2.34 -0.12 5.05
C GLU A 55 -1.47 -1.37 4.93
N LEU A 56 -0.60 -1.58 5.91
CA LEU A 56 0.27 -2.76 6.01
C LEU A 56 -0.28 -3.67 7.10
N ARG A 57 -0.60 -4.91 6.74
CA ARG A 57 -1.03 -5.95 7.68
C ARG A 57 -0.09 -7.13 7.55
N PHE A 58 0.90 -7.18 8.43
CA PHE A 58 1.88 -8.25 8.45
C PHE A 58 1.59 -9.18 9.63
N CYS A 59 1.62 -10.49 9.38
CA CYS A 59 1.57 -11.52 10.39
C CYS A 59 2.98 -11.78 10.95
N GLN A 60 3.06 -12.49 12.09
CA GLN A 60 4.33 -12.74 12.78
C GLN A 60 5.31 -13.61 11.96
N GLU A 61 4.79 -14.40 11.02
CA GLU A 61 5.55 -15.33 10.20
C GLU A 61 6.32 -14.63 9.07
N LEU A 62 5.97 -13.37 8.74
CA LEU A 62 6.64 -12.65 7.67
C LEU A 62 8.07 -12.28 8.07
N SER A 63 9.05 -12.68 7.24
CA SER A 63 10.46 -12.47 7.55
C SER A 63 10.82 -10.98 7.66
N TRP A 64 11.80 -10.68 8.51
CA TRP A 64 12.41 -9.36 8.63
C TRP A 64 12.77 -8.75 7.26
N GLU A 65 13.38 -9.54 6.39
CA GLU A 65 13.81 -9.11 5.06
C GLU A 65 12.62 -8.73 4.18
N SER A 66 11.51 -9.46 4.29
CA SER A 66 10.29 -9.20 3.51
C SER A 66 9.63 -7.90 3.96
N ILE A 67 9.59 -7.64 5.27
CA ILE A 67 9.09 -6.37 5.84
C ILE A 67 9.98 -5.21 5.40
N ALA A 68 11.30 -5.34 5.61
CA ALA A 68 12.26 -4.30 5.26
C ALA A 68 12.26 -4.00 3.76
N ARG A 69 12.15 -5.02 2.90
CA ARG A 69 12.09 -4.84 1.45
C ARG A 69 10.81 -4.13 1.03
N THR A 70 9.66 -4.51 1.59
CA THR A 70 8.37 -3.86 1.32
C THR A 70 8.42 -2.37 1.65
N LEU A 71 8.93 -2.03 2.83
CA LEU A 71 9.10 -0.63 3.26
C LEU A 71 10.10 0.15 2.40
N SER A 72 11.18 -0.51 1.97
CA SER A 72 12.18 0.10 1.07
C SER A 72 11.58 0.41 -0.30
N ILE A 73 10.79 -0.50 -0.87
CA ILE A 73 10.10 -0.26 -2.16
C ILE A 73 9.16 0.94 -2.07
N ILE A 74 8.39 1.05 -0.97
CA ILE A 74 7.53 2.22 -0.75
C ILE A 74 8.37 3.50 -0.69
N SER A 75 9.50 3.49 0.03
CA SER A 75 10.42 4.62 0.13
C SER A 75 11.07 5.00 -1.21
N GLU A 76 11.40 4.02 -2.05
CA GLU A 76 11.98 4.21 -3.38
C GLU A 76 10.98 4.89 -4.34
N ILE A 77 9.69 4.56 -4.21
CA ILE A 77 8.59 5.12 -5.02
C ILE A 77 8.16 6.50 -4.52
N ASP A 78 8.03 6.66 -3.21
CA ASP A 78 7.66 7.90 -2.56
C ASP A 78 8.49 8.16 -1.30
N ASN A 79 9.58 8.89 -1.47
CA ASN A 79 10.50 9.22 -0.40
C ASN A 79 9.88 10.10 0.71
N ASN A 80 8.74 10.74 0.43
CA ASN A 80 7.99 11.56 1.40
C ASN A 80 6.96 10.76 2.21
N ALA A 81 6.85 9.45 1.96
CA ALA A 81 5.97 8.58 2.73
C ALA A 81 6.38 8.59 4.22
N HIS A 82 5.40 8.48 5.10
CA HIS A 82 5.63 8.45 6.54
C HIS A 82 4.56 7.66 7.28
N HIS A 83 4.94 7.13 8.44
CA HIS A 83 4.01 6.53 9.40
C HIS A 83 3.95 7.39 10.66
N GLU A 84 2.76 7.75 11.11
CA GLU A 84 2.58 8.48 12.37
C GLU A 84 2.46 7.50 13.55
N ILE A 85 3.18 7.77 14.63
CA ILE A 85 3.04 7.06 15.89
C ILE A 85 2.70 8.02 17.03
N THR A 86 1.86 7.56 17.96
CA THR A 86 1.64 8.21 19.25
C THR A 86 2.31 7.38 20.33
N VAL A 87 3.16 8.01 21.15
CA VAL A 87 3.87 7.36 22.25
C VAL A 87 3.74 8.21 23.52
N GLU A 88 3.63 7.55 24.68
CA GLU A 88 3.71 8.21 25.98
C GLU A 88 5.14 8.08 26.52
N MET A 89 5.79 9.21 26.82
CA MET A 89 7.18 9.21 27.28
C MET A 89 7.53 10.44 28.12
N PRO A 90 8.61 10.39 28.93
CA PRO A 90 9.19 11.57 29.53
C PRO A 90 9.66 12.59 28.48
N TYR A 91 9.59 13.89 28.79
CA TYR A 91 10.08 14.94 27.89
C TYR A 91 11.54 14.73 27.45
N SER A 92 12.37 14.24 28.37
CA SER A 92 13.80 13.97 28.12
C SER A 92 14.06 12.90 27.06
N GLU A 93 13.09 12.03 26.77
CA GLU A 93 13.26 10.97 25.77
C GLU A 93 12.98 11.46 24.33
N ILE A 94 12.36 12.62 24.14
CA ILE A 94 11.99 13.13 22.80
C ILE A 94 13.23 13.28 21.91
N GLU A 95 14.31 13.89 22.42
CA GLU A 95 15.55 14.11 21.68
C GLU A 95 16.18 12.79 21.22
N ARG A 96 15.98 11.70 21.97
CA ARG A 96 16.46 10.37 21.57
C ARG A 96 15.76 9.90 20.31
N TYR A 97 14.45 10.05 20.20
CA TYR A 97 13.69 9.69 18.99
C TYR A 97 14.10 10.55 17.79
N GLU A 98 14.30 11.85 17.99
CA GLU A 98 14.78 12.73 16.92
C GLU A 98 16.17 12.32 16.40
N LYS A 99 17.10 11.95 17.30
CA LYS A 99 18.41 11.39 16.93
C LYS A 99 18.32 10.07 16.16
N GLU A 100 17.25 9.32 16.36
CA GLU A 100 16.97 8.09 15.62
C GLU A 100 16.37 8.34 14.23
N GLY A 101 16.01 9.60 13.93
CA GLY A 101 15.51 10.06 12.64
C GLY A 101 13.99 10.23 12.59
N TYR A 102 13.30 10.15 13.73
CA TYR A 102 11.88 10.48 13.85
C TYR A 102 11.72 12.00 13.77
N VAL A 103 10.57 12.46 13.27
CA VAL A 103 10.23 13.88 13.21
C VAL A 103 9.15 14.16 14.24
N LEU A 104 9.45 15.04 15.20
CA LEU A 104 8.47 15.47 16.19
C LEU A 104 7.36 16.28 15.52
N VAL A 105 6.12 15.82 15.61
CA VAL A 105 4.94 16.53 15.08
C VAL A 105 4.32 17.40 16.17
N SER A 106 4.03 16.80 17.32
CA SER A 106 3.45 17.52 18.46
C SER A 106 3.70 16.76 19.76
N TYR A 107 3.62 17.47 20.88
CA TYR A 107 3.60 16.87 22.21
C TYR A 107 2.67 17.64 23.14
N GLY A 108 2.06 16.93 24.08
CA GLY A 108 1.17 17.49 25.09
C GLY A 108 1.44 16.86 26.45
N LYS A 109 1.54 17.70 27.48
CA LYS A 109 1.72 17.23 28.86
C LYS A 109 0.48 16.46 29.32
N LYS A 110 0.66 15.27 29.88
CA LYS A 110 -0.42 14.51 30.51
C LYS A 110 -0.40 14.68 32.02
N GLU A 111 0.54 14.03 32.71
CA GLU A 111 0.67 14.04 34.16
C GLU A 111 2.15 13.94 34.56
N GLY A 112 2.56 14.67 35.59
CA GLY A 112 3.97 14.69 36.02
C GLY A 112 4.90 15.08 34.87
N ASP A 113 5.93 14.27 34.60
CA ASP A 113 6.84 14.43 33.47
C ASP A 113 6.45 13.61 32.23
N LEU A 114 5.26 12.99 32.22
CA LEU A 114 4.78 12.19 31.09
C LEU A 114 4.09 13.05 30.03
N TYR A 115 4.50 12.87 28.77
CA TYR A 115 3.96 13.55 27.61
C TYR A 115 3.37 12.54 26.64
N ARG A 116 2.23 12.89 26.04
CA ARG A 116 1.77 12.26 24.81
C ARG A 116 2.48 12.94 23.66
N VAL A 117 3.27 12.18 22.91
CA VAL A 117 4.10 12.68 21.81
C VAL A 117 3.66 12.00 20.53
N ILE A 118 3.54 12.79 19.46
CA ILE A 118 3.25 12.32 18.12
C ILE A 118 4.52 12.52 17.29
N PHE A 119 4.99 11.43 16.68
CA PHE A 119 6.12 11.44 15.75
C PHE A 119 5.69 10.95 14.38
N GLU A 120 6.31 11.51 13.35
CA GLU A 120 6.40 10.91 12.04
C GLU A 120 7.66 10.05 11.95
N ILE A 121 7.53 8.88 11.35
CA ILE A 121 8.63 8.04 10.89
C ILE A 121 8.77 8.27 9.38
N PRO A 122 9.66 9.17 8.94
CA PRO A 122 9.85 9.45 7.53
C PRO A 122 10.58 8.28 6.84
N PHE A 123 10.07 7.88 5.68
CA PHE A 123 10.67 6.79 4.91
C PHE A 123 12.02 7.21 4.29
N SER A 124 12.23 8.52 4.07
CA SER A 124 13.51 9.09 3.65
C SER A 124 14.67 8.93 4.63
N ARG A 125 14.42 8.53 5.88
CA ARG A 125 15.47 8.35 6.90
C ARG A 125 15.70 6.87 7.14
N THR A 126 16.79 6.34 6.59
CA THR A 126 17.12 4.91 6.67
C THR A 126 17.17 4.38 8.10
N SER A 127 17.63 5.17 9.08
CA SER A 127 17.65 4.76 10.50
C SER A 127 16.23 4.58 11.05
N ALA A 128 15.34 5.55 10.80
CA ALA A 128 13.94 5.51 11.23
C ALA A 128 13.19 4.37 10.54
N LEU A 129 13.38 4.19 9.22
CA LEU A 129 12.76 3.12 8.45
C LEU A 129 13.17 1.72 8.93
N LYS A 130 14.45 1.53 9.25
CA LYS A 130 14.94 0.26 9.84
C LYS A 130 14.31 0.00 11.21
N LYS A 131 14.18 1.03 12.06
CA LYS A 131 13.52 0.88 13.36
C LYS A 131 12.03 0.59 13.22
N PHE A 132 11.37 1.21 12.25
CA PHE A 132 9.98 0.93 11.96
C PHE A 132 9.79 -0.51 11.49
N ALA A 133 10.59 -0.98 10.54
CA ALA A 133 10.60 -2.39 10.15
C ALA A 133 10.75 -3.30 11.39
N LEU A 134 11.64 -2.92 12.33
CA LEU A 134 11.99 -3.77 13.47
C LEU A 134 10.86 -3.80 14.48
N SER A 135 10.17 -2.67 14.63
CA SER A 135 8.96 -2.57 15.44
C SER A 135 7.83 -3.46 14.90
N ILE A 136 7.68 -3.55 13.57
CA ILE A 136 6.68 -4.43 12.96
C ILE A 136 7.06 -5.90 13.16
N TYR A 137 8.31 -6.25 12.86
CA TYR A 137 8.82 -7.61 13.01
C TYR A 137 8.71 -8.15 14.45
N ASN A 138 8.95 -7.29 15.44
CA ASN A 138 8.85 -7.66 16.86
C ASN A 138 7.43 -7.51 17.44
N SER A 139 6.46 -7.02 16.65
CA SER A 139 5.08 -6.87 17.12
C SER A 139 4.44 -8.24 17.34
N LYS A 140 3.85 -8.45 18.51
CA LYS A 140 3.07 -9.66 18.81
C LYS A 140 1.64 -9.59 18.29
N ASN A 141 1.19 -8.42 17.87
CA ASN A 141 -0.14 -8.21 17.35
C ASN A 141 -0.07 -7.98 15.84
N ASN A 142 -1.03 -8.54 15.10
CA ASN A 142 -1.29 -8.21 13.69
C ASN A 142 -1.92 -6.82 13.59
N GLU A 143 -1.20 -5.80 14.05
CA GLU A 143 -1.61 -4.41 13.99
C GLU A 143 -1.50 -3.89 12.57
N VAL A 144 -2.55 -3.18 12.14
CA VAL A 144 -2.51 -2.44 10.89
C VAL A 144 -1.58 -1.23 11.07
N LYS A 145 -0.59 -1.10 10.19
CA LYS A 145 0.26 0.10 10.13
C LYS A 145 -0.11 0.93 8.92
N ASP A 146 -0.44 2.19 9.19
CA ASP A 146 -0.91 3.13 8.18
C ASP A 146 0.24 4.03 7.72
N VAL A 147 0.57 3.98 6.45
CA VAL A 147 1.57 4.84 5.82
C VAL A 147 0.85 5.89 5.00
N VAL A 148 1.08 7.16 5.32
CA VAL A 148 0.67 8.29 4.48
C VAL A 148 1.67 8.38 3.33
N TRP A 149 1.16 8.46 2.11
CA TRP A 149 1.99 8.55 0.91
C TRP A 149 1.23 9.28 -0.21
N ASN A 150 1.94 9.64 -1.28
CA ASN A 150 1.37 10.25 -2.47
C ASN A 150 1.28 9.22 -3.61
N GLY A 151 0.17 8.49 -3.64
CA GLY A 151 -0.11 7.36 -4.53
C GLY A 151 -0.89 7.71 -5.79
N GLY A 152 -0.30 8.42 -6.75
CA GLY A 152 -0.91 8.56 -8.08
C GLY A 152 -1.05 7.22 -8.83
N ASN A 153 -1.94 7.13 -9.83
CA ASN A 153 -2.19 5.88 -10.60
C ASN A 153 -0.90 5.18 -11.06
N LYS A 154 0.08 5.95 -11.55
CA LYS A 154 1.38 5.41 -11.98
C LYS A 154 2.17 4.82 -10.81
N ARG A 155 2.22 5.51 -9.65
CA ARG A 155 2.94 5.04 -8.45
C ARG A 155 2.28 3.81 -7.84
N ILE A 156 0.94 3.75 -7.80
CA ILE A 156 0.22 2.54 -7.37
C ILE A 156 0.56 1.35 -8.27
N ALA A 157 0.55 1.56 -9.60
CA ALA A 157 0.93 0.49 -10.51
C ALA A 157 2.39 0.08 -10.33
N THR A 158 3.33 1.02 -10.23
CA THR A 158 4.74 0.74 -9.93
C THR A 158 4.91 -0.02 -8.61
N LEU A 159 4.17 0.34 -7.56
CA LEU A 159 4.21 -0.36 -6.27
C LEU A 159 3.85 -1.84 -6.43
N TYR A 160 2.83 -2.15 -7.23
CA TYR A 160 2.51 -3.54 -7.56
C TYR A 160 3.63 -4.22 -8.34
N GLU A 161 4.14 -3.61 -9.42
CA GLU A 161 5.18 -4.25 -10.25
C GLU A 161 6.45 -4.57 -9.43
N GLU A 162 6.84 -3.69 -8.52
CA GLU A 162 7.99 -3.91 -7.64
C GLU A 162 7.70 -5.00 -6.60
N LEU A 163 6.53 -4.98 -5.96
CA LEU A 163 6.18 -5.96 -4.92
C LEU A 163 5.90 -7.35 -5.49
N ASN A 164 5.39 -7.46 -6.72
CA ASN A 164 5.10 -8.73 -7.39
C ASN A 164 6.38 -9.58 -7.57
N GLN A 165 7.51 -8.93 -7.81
CA GLN A 165 8.82 -9.58 -7.88
C GLN A 165 9.23 -10.26 -6.55
N TYR A 166 8.62 -9.87 -5.43
CA TYR A 166 8.83 -10.42 -4.10
C TYR A 166 7.63 -11.25 -3.60
N GLY A 167 6.79 -11.74 -4.53
CA GLY A 167 5.73 -12.69 -4.26
C GLY A 167 4.41 -12.09 -3.78
N TRP A 168 4.25 -10.76 -3.81
CA TRP A 168 2.97 -10.11 -3.53
C TRP A 168 2.04 -10.21 -4.74
N LYS A 169 0.86 -10.81 -4.56
CA LYS A 169 -0.11 -11.03 -5.64
C LYS A 169 -1.24 -10.03 -5.59
N LEU A 170 -1.62 -9.50 -6.74
CA LEU A 170 -2.80 -8.64 -6.86
C LEU A 170 -4.07 -9.46 -6.63
N GLN A 171 -4.87 -9.08 -5.63
CA GLN A 171 -6.16 -9.72 -5.35
C GLN A 171 -7.31 -8.96 -6.00
N LYS A 172 -7.27 -7.63 -5.84
CA LYS A 172 -8.35 -6.73 -6.25
C LYS A 172 -7.79 -5.39 -6.68
N LEU A 173 -8.35 -4.83 -7.75
CA LEU A 173 -8.20 -3.44 -8.14
C LEU A 173 -9.57 -2.80 -8.26
N GLN A 174 -9.76 -1.65 -7.63
CA GLN A 174 -10.96 -0.84 -7.76
C GLN A 174 -10.61 0.46 -8.46
N LEU A 175 -11.32 0.74 -9.55
CA LEU A 175 -11.24 1.98 -10.31
C LEU A 175 -12.53 2.77 -10.12
N MET A 176 -12.41 4.08 -9.97
CA MET A 176 -13.55 5.00 -9.80
C MET A 176 -13.39 6.23 -10.68
N GLY A 177 -14.52 6.74 -11.16
CA GLY A 177 -14.59 7.89 -12.06
C GLY A 177 -16.01 8.00 -12.63
N GLU A 178 -16.15 8.06 -13.95
CA GLU A 178 -17.45 7.98 -14.62
C GLU A 178 -18.21 6.67 -14.32
N LYS A 179 -17.46 5.58 -14.15
CA LYS A 179 -17.98 4.26 -13.75
C LYS A 179 -17.16 3.70 -12.59
N ASP A 180 -17.82 2.90 -11.75
CA ASP A 180 -17.15 2.12 -10.71
C ASP A 180 -16.81 0.74 -11.28
N ILE A 181 -15.51 0.44 -11.41
CA ILE A 181 -15.02 -0.80 -12.01
C ILE A 181 -14.26 -1.60 -10.95
N ARG A 182 -14.69 -2.83 -10.70
CA ARG A 182 -13.98 -3.78 -9.84
C ARG A 182 -13.32 -4.83 -10.72
N ILE A 183 -12.02 -5.00 -10.55
CA ILE A 183 -11.23 -6.05 -11.18
C ILE A 183 -10.84 -7.02 -10.08
N GLU A 184 -11.20 -8.30 -10.26
CA GLU A 184 -10.72 -9.39 -9.43
C GLU A 184 -9.75 -10.23 -10.24
N ILE A 185 -8.63 -10.59 -9.62
CA ILE A 185 -7.64 -11.45 -10.25
C ILE A 185 -7.93 -12.89 -9.87
N THR A 186 -7.82 -13.80 -10.84
CA THR A 186 -8.12 -15.22 -10.64
C THR A 186 -7.04 -16.11 -11.22
N ASP A 187 -6.66 -17.15 -10.50
CA ASP A 187 -5.76 -18.23 -10.96
C ASP A 187 -6.49 -19.37 -11.68
N LYS A 188 -7.82 -19.28 -11.82
CA LYS A 188 -8.61 -20.35 -12.46
C LYS A 188 -8.37 -20.33 -13.96
N THR A 189 -7.93 -21.47 -14.50
CA THR A 189 -7.88 -21.79 -15.93
C THR A 189 -9.26 -21.58 -16.55
N SER A 190 -9.52 -20.38 -17.02
CA SER A 190 -10.65 -20.06 -17.86
C SER A 190 -10.10 -19.56 -19.18
N GLN A 191 -10.69 -20.04 -20.27
CA GLN A 191 -10.30 -19.78 -21.66
C GLN A 191 -9.68 -18.38 -21.80
N ASN A 192 -8.42 -18.31 -22.25
CA ASN A 192 -7.74 -17.06 -22.60
C ASN A 192 -8.67 -16.21 -23.47
N LYS A 193 -9.41 -15.31 -22.84
CA LYS A 193 -10.11 -14.24 -23.53
C LYS A 193 -9.17 -13.07 -23.46
N GLU A 194 -8.62 -12.77 -24.63
CA GLU A 194 -7.86 -11.56 -24.92
C GLU A 194 -8.45 -10.38 -24.13
N ILE A 195 -7.64 -9.75 -23.29
CA ILE A 195 -8.07 -8.74 -22.32
C ILE A 195 -8.92 -7.63 -22.97
N ASP A 196 -8.63 -7.31 -24.23
CA ASP A 196 -9.33 -6.32 -25.02
C ASP A 196 -10.80 -6.71 -25.24
N LYS A 197 -11.08 -8.00 -25.50
CA LYS A 197 -12.45 -8.51 -25.63
C LYS A 197 -13.22 -8.47 -24.30
N ILE A 198 -12.53 -8.67 -23.17
CA ILE A 198 -13.15 -8.55 -21.84
C ILE A 198 -13.53 -7.11 -21.57
N ILE A 199 -12.60 -6.18 -21.81
CA ILE A 199 -12.80 -4.74 -21.65
C ILE A 199 -13.94 -4.27 -22.55
N GLU A 200 -13.89 -4.56 -23.86
CA GLU A 200 -14.91 -4.16 -24.82
C GLU A 200 -16.31 -4.68 -24.44
N LYS A 201 -16.43 -5.95 -24.03
CA LYS A 201 -17.73 -6.54 -23.69
C LYS A 201 -18.32 -6.00 -22.38
N LYS A 202 -17.48 -5.59 -21.43
CA LYS A 202 -17.91 -5.24 -20.07
C LYS A 202 -17.98 -3.75 -19.82
N ILE A 203 -17.16 -2.96 -20.49
CA ILE A 203 -17.02 -1.52 -20.21
C ILE A 203 -17.83 -0.66 -21.19
N ASN A 204 -17.97 -1.08 -22.46
CA ASN A 204 -18.99 -0.52 -23.35
C ASN A 204 -20.40 -0.75 -22.76
#